data_AF-A0A172YWI7-F1
#
_entry.id   AF-A0A172YWI7-F1
#
_cell.length_a   1.000
_cell.length_b   1.000
_cell.length_c   1.000
_cell.angle_alpha   90.00
_cell.angle_beta   90.00
_cell.angle_gamma   90.00
#
_symmetry.space_group_name_H-M   'P 1'
#
loop_
_entity.id
_entity.type
_entity.pdbx_description
1 polymer ?
#
loop_
_entity_poly.entity_id
_entity_poly.type
_entity_poly.pdbx_seq_one_letter_code
_entity_poly.pdbx_strand_id
1 'polypeptide(L)'
;MSILSQGTQIYALVPPLTGTGPMTVMEVECATSFDPGGSPAEQVEDTCLSADERSYKKGLRTPGQASLGLNADPNNASHIRLHQLSEANGDTTIKWVVGWSDGKDIVPTIAAGGSLGVATVTAGGTGYTTAPTVALTGGGGSGATATATVSGGVVTGVTVTNKGAGYTSAPTVAFTGGAGTGATATVSLTAGDDFDLPPTRTWFAFQGYVADFPFTFAQNAVVASTVSIQRSGGSAWIRKVSP
;
A
#
# COMPACT_ATOMS: atom_id res chain seq x y z
N MET A 1 0.29 28.09 -1.07
CA MET A 1 1.39 28.49 -1.97
C MET A 1 1.84 27.24 -2.72
N SER A 2 2.16 27.36 -4.00
CA SER A 2 2.71 26.26 -4.80
C SER A 2 4.09 25.85 -4.26
N ILE A 3 4.43 24.57 -4.37
CA ILE A 3 5.69 23.99 -3.91
C ILE A 3 6.53 23.65 -5.15
N LEU A 4 7.84 23.92 -5.11
CA LEU A 4 8.77 23.61 -6.21
C LEU A 4 8.99 22.10 -6.32
N SER A 5 9.25 21.58 -7.51
CA SER A 5 9.56 20.14 -7.68
C SER A 5 10.99 19.79 -7.23
N GLN A 6 11.93 20.75 -7.22
CA GLN A 6 13.34 20.47 -6.89
C GLN A 6 13.53 20.16 -5.40
N GLY A 7 14.04 18.96 -5.11
CA GLY A 7 14.15 18.41 -3.75
C GLY A 7 13.09 17.34 -3.42
N THR A 8 12.27 16.95 -4.40
CA THR A 8 11.42 15.77 -4.29
C THR A 8 12.29 14.51 -4.28
N GLN A 9 12.05 13.61 -3.34
CA GLN A 9 12.75 12.33 -3.23
C GLN A 9 11.73 11.19 -3.23
N ILE A 10 12.11 10.06 -3.82
CA ILE A 10 11.24 8.90 -3.98
C ILE A 10 11.90 7.74 -3.26
N TYR A 11 11.13 7.09 -2.38
CA TYR A 11 11.58 5.96 -1.61
C TYR A 11 10.67 4.75 -1.86
N ALA A 12 11.28 3.58 -1.88
CA ALA A 12 10.60 2.30 -2.02
C ALA A 12 10.99 1.38 -0.86
N LEU A 13 10.01 0.65 -0.34
CA LEU A 13 10.25 -0.37 0.68
C LEU A 13 10.46 -1.69 -0.04
N VAL A 14 11.72 -2.08 -0.22
CA VAL A 14 12.07 -3.24 -1.05
C VAL A 14 12.34 -4.47 -0.18
N PRO A 15 11.92 -5.66 -0.61
CA PRO A 15 12.35 -6.91 0.02
C PRO A 15 13.86 -7.12 -0.22
N PRO A 16 14.52 -8.04 0.50
CA PRO A 16 15.91 -8.40 0.23
C PRO A 16 16.07 -9.12 -1.12
N LEU A 17 17.29 -9.13 -1.67
CA LEU A 17 17.61 -9.81 -2.94
C LEU A 17 17.45 -11.33 -2.86
N THR A 18 17.72 -11.92 -1.69
CA THR A 18 17.62 -13.37 -1.45
C THR A 18 17.09 -13.63 -0.04
N GLY A 19 16.24 -14.64 0.10
CA GLY A 19 15.66 -15.05 1.38
C GLY A 19 14.48 -14.20 1.88
N THR A 20 14.05 -14.46 3.11
CA THR A 20 12.94 -13.79 3.82
C THR A 20 13.46 -12.79 4.86
N GLY A 21 14.48 -12.01 4.51
CA GLY A 21 15.02 -10.96 5.37
C GLY A 21 14.08 -9.75 5.49
N PRO A 22 14.39 -8.80 6.39
CA PRO A 22 13.57 -7.61 6.60
C PRO A 22 13.53 -6.75 5.33
N MET A 23 12.42 -6.04 5.11
CA MET A 23 12.39 -5.02 4.07
C MET A 23 13.38 -3.90 4.39
N THR A 24 13.86 -3.21 3.35
CA THR A 24 14.78 -2.08 3.48
C THR A 24 14.22 -0.87 2.75
N VAL A 25 14.37 0.31 3.33
CA VAL A 25 14.09 1.58 2.64
C VAL A 25 15.19 1.84 1.63
N MET A 26 14.82 2.01 0.37
CA MET A 26 15.71 2.36 -0.73
C MET A 26 15.26 3.68 -1.33
N GLU A 27 16.17 4.65 -1.43
CA GLU A 27 15.95 5.86 -2.22
C GLU A 27 16.17 5.55 -3.71
N VAL A 28 15.28 6.06 -4.56
CA VAL A 28 15.51 6.09 -6.01
C VAL A 28 16.34 7.33 -6.29
N GLU A 29 17.64 7.11 -6.51
CA GLU A 29 18.56 8.18 -6.83
C GLU A 29 18.36 8.68 -8.26
N CYS A 30 18.75 9.93 -8.52
CA CYS A 30 18.74 10.53 -9.86
C CYS A 30 17.39 10.50 -10.60
N ALA A 31 16.26 10.44 -9.89
CA ALA A 31 14.93 10.62 -10.45
C ALA A 31 14.80 12.03 -11.08
N THR A 32 14.50 12.09 -12.37
CA THR A 32 14.37 13.34 -13.14
C THR A 32 12.92 13.79 -13.26
N SER A 33 11.97 12.87 -13.17
CA SER A 33 10.54 13.15 -13.19
C SER A 33 9.74 12.06 -12.49
N PHE A 34 8.57 12.41 -11.97
CA PHE A 34 7.63 11.44 -11.41
C PHE A 34 6.20 11.88 -11.64
N ASP A 35 5.41 11.00 -12.22
CA ASP A 35 3.97 11.11 -12.36
C ASP A 35 3.32 9.96 -11.58
N PRO A 36 2.59 10.22 -10.48
CA PRO A 36 1.91 9.17 -9.71
C PRO A 36 0.76 8.49 -10.48
N GLY A 37 0.35 9.00 -11.63
CA GLY A 37 -0.76 8.48 -12.40
C GLY A 37 -2.13 8.71 -11.73
N GLY A 38 -3.17 8.79 -12.56
CA GLY A 38 -4.55 8.86 -12.09
C GLY A 38 -5.04 7.54 -11.50
N SER A 39 -6.17 7.57 -10.81
CA SER A 39 -6.91 6.35 -10.45
C SER A 39 -8.40 6.64 -10.56
N PRO A 40 -8.94 6.89 -11.78
CA PRO A 40 -10.35 7.25 -11.93
C PRO A 40 -11.24 6.14 -11.37
N ALA A 41 -12.38 6.55 -10.81
CA ALA A 41 -13.40 5.59 -10.41
C ALA A 41 -14.21 5.17 -11.64
N GLU A 42 -14.50 3.90 -11.76
CA GLU A 42 -15.40 3.40 -12.79
C GLU A 42 -16.82 3.93 -12.56
N GLN A 43 -17.58 4.03 -13.64
CA GLN A 43 -18.99 4.39 -13.59
C GLN A 43 -19.81 3.11 -13.65
N VAL A 44 -20.58 2.84 -12.60
CA VAL A 44 -21.57 1.76 -12.61
C VAL A 44 -22.90 2.37 -13.02
N GLU A 45 -23.43 1.94 -14.16
CA GLU A 45 -24.74 2.36 -14.60
C GLU A 45 -25.82 1.81 -13.66
N ASP A 46 -26.64 2.71 -13.12
CA ASP A 46 -27.74 2.43 -12.20
C ASP A 46 -29.05 3.01 -12.77
N THR A 47 -29.18 2.96 -14.10
CA THR A 47 -30.34 3.46 -14.82
C THR A 47 -31.50 2.48 -14.67
N CYS A 48 -32.62 2.93 -14.09
CA CYS A 48 -33.86 2.15 -14.08
C CYS A 48 -34.41 2.00 -15.50
N LEU A 49 -35.05 0.86 -15.81
CA LEU A 49 -35.60 0.57 -17.15
C LEU A 49 -36.65 1.60 -17.64
N SER A 50 -37.26 2.33 -16.71
CA SER A 50 -38.25 3.38 -16.97
C SER A 50 -37.65 4.79 -17.07
N ALA A 51 -36.33 4.94 -16.99
CA ALA A 51 -35.69 6.24 -17.03
C ALA A 51 -35.32 6.62 -18.47
N ASP A 52 -35.64 7.86 -18.84
CA ASP A 52 -35.30 8.44 -20.14
C ASP A 52 -33.87 9.02 -20.20
N GLU A 53 -33.20 9.09 -19.05
CA GLU A 53 -31.81 9.58 -18.90
C GLU A 53 -30.97 8.59 -18.10
N ARG A 54 -29.68 8.46 -18.46
CA ARG A 54 -28.76 7.54 -17.79
C ARG A 54 -28.29 8.08 -16.44
N SER A 55 -28.26 7.21 -15.43
CA SER A 55 -27.74 7.50 -14.09
C SER A 55 -26.55 6.62 -13.76
N TYR A 56 -25.56 7.17 -13.05
CA TYR A 56 -24.32 6.46 -12.72
C TYR A 56 -23.97 6.60 -11.23
N LYS A 57 -23.54 5.50 -10.63
CA LYS A 57 -22.93 5.45 -9.31
C LYS A 57 -21.42 5.29 -9.43
N LYS A 58 -20.69 5.81 -8.44
CA LYS A 58 -19.23 5.69 -8.37
C LYS A 58 -18.84 4.24 -8.02
N GLY A 59 -18.20 3.56 -8.95
CA GLY A 59 -17.69 2.21 -8.81
C GLY A 59 -16.31 2.13 -8.15
N LEU A 60 -15.68 0.97 -8.32
CA LEU A 60 -14.31 0.72 -7.85
C LEU A 60 -13.32 1.65 -8.58
N ARG A 61 -12.20 1.95 -7.93
CA ARG A 61 -11.13 2.72 -8.56
C ARG A 61 -10.22 1.76 -9.29
N THR A 62 -9.89 2.11 -10.53
CA THR A 62 -8.90 1.39 -11.32
C THR A 62 -7.60 2.16 -11.21
N PRO A 63 -6.61 1.65 -10.45
CA PRO A 63 -5.33 2.32 -10.31
C PRO A 63 -4.64 2.42 -11.68
N GLY A 64 -4.19 3.61 -12.05
CA GLY A 64 -3.39 3.82 -13.25
C GLY A 64 -1.91 3.50 -13.02
N GLN A 65 -1.13 3.65 -14.09
CA GLN A 65 0.32 3.51 -14.03
C GLN A 65 0.97 4.80 -13.52
N ALA A 66 1.90 4.68 -12.58
CA ALA A 66 2.84 5.74 -12.30
C ALA A 66 4.04 5.63 -13.24
N SER A 67 4.60 6.78 -13.62
CA SER A 67 5.75 6.89 -14.51
C SER A 67 6.88 7.62 -13.78
N LEU A 68 8.06 7.01 -13.73
CA LEU A 68 9.26 7.53 -13.08
C LEU A 68 10.36 7.68 -14.13
N GLY A 69 10.75 8.92 -14.42
CA GLY A 69 11.90 9.20 -15.28
C GLY A 69 13.19 9.22 -14.46
N LEU A 70 14.24 8.56 -14.95
CA LEU A 70 15.58 8.61 -14.37
C LEU A 70 16.67 8.48 -15.44
N ASN A 71 17.87 8.92 -15.10
CA ASN A 71 19.06 8.67 -15.90
C ASN A 71 19.68 7.36 -15.43
N ALA A 72 19.60 6.31 -16.23
CA ALA A 72 20.02 4.99 -15.83
C ALA A 72 21.56 4.95 -15.66
N ASP A 73 21.98 4.44 -14.51
CA ASP A 73 23.38 4.32 -14.11
C ASP A 73 23.63 2.89 -13.57
N PRO A 74 24.50 2.10 -14.20
CA PRO A 74 24.80 0.73 -13.78
C PRO A 74 25.61 0.65 -12.47
N ASN A 75 26.21 1.74 -11.99
CA ASN A 75 26.89 1.74 -10.69
C ASN A 75 25.95 2.05 -9.52
N ASN A 76 24.71 2.45 -9.84
CA ASN A 76 23.73 2.82 -8.83
C ASN A 76 22.93 1.58 -8.39
N ALA A 77 23.00 1.26 -7.10
CA ALA A 77 22.29 0.12 -6.54
C ALA A 77 20.77 0.24 -6.67
N SER A 78 20.21 1.45 -6.63
CA SER A 78 18.77 1.68 -6.77
C SER A 78 18.28 1.37 -8.19
N HIS A 79 19.03 1.76 -9.22
CA HIS A 79 18.70 1.48 -10.62
C HIS A 79 18.76 -0.02 -10.91
N ILE A 80 19.81 -0.70 -10.45
CA ILE A 80 19.91 -2.17 -10.57
C ILE A 80 18.73 -2.83 -9.85
N ARG A 81 18.36 -2.35 -8.66
CA ARG A 81 17.28 -2.94 -7.89
C ARG A 81 15.93 -2.76 -8.56
N LEU A 82 15.65 -1.61 -9.18
CA LEU A 82 14.44 -1.37 -9.94
C LEU A 82 14.32 -2.30 -11.15
N HIS A 83 15.41 -2.49 -11.90
CA HIS A 83 15.46 -3.46 -12.99
C HIS A 83 15.27 -4.90 -12.49
N GLN A 84 15.85 -5.27 -11.35
CA GLN A 84 15.60 -6.60 -10.77
C GLN A 84 14.14 -6.80 -10.36
N LEU A 85 13.46 -5.75 -9.89
CA LEU A 85 12.06 -5.80 -9.51
C LEU A 85 11.14 -5.93 -10.73
N SER A 86 11.49 -5.35 -11.88
CA SER A 86 10.73 -5.54 -13.13
C SER A 86 10.84 -6.96 -13.67
N GLU A 87 12.01 -7.60 -13.51
CA GLU A 87 12.25 -8.98 -13.97
C GLU A 87 11.77 -10.04 -12.98
N ALA A 88 11.39 -9.65 -11.76
CA ALA A 88 11.01 -10.59 -10.71
C ALA A 88 9.60 -11.16 -10.96
N ASN A 89 9.50 -12.48 -10.93
CA ASN A 89 8.23 -13.20 -11.09
C ASN A 89 7.44 -13.23 -9.77
N GLY A 90 6.11 -13.18 -9.86
CA GLY A 90 5.19 -13.31 -8.72
C GLY A 90 4.64 -11.97 -8.24
N ASP A 91 4.09 -11.94 -7.02
CA ASP A 91 3.60 -10.71 -6.41
C ASP A 91 4.79 -9.91 -5.85
N THR A 92 5.23 -8.93 -6.63
CA THR A 92 6.33 -8.00 -6.29
C THR A 92 5.78 -6.63 -5.87
N THR A 93 4.53 -6.57 -5.43
CA THR A 93 3.91 -5.33 -4.96
C THR A 93 4.67 -4.79 -3.76
N ILE A 94 5.25 -3.60 -3.91
CA ILE A 94 5.97 -2.91 -2.85
C ILE A 94 5.31 -1.57 -2.52
N LYS A 95 5.68 -1.00 -1.38
CA LYS A 95 5.22 0.33 -0.95
C LYS A 95 6.16 1.40 -1.47
N TRP A 96 5.58 2.49 -1.91
CA TRP A 96 6.27 3.66 -2.43
C TRP A 96 5.84 4.89 -1.67
N VAL A 97 6.79 5.78 -1.39
CA VAL A 97 6.52 7.09 -0.80
C VAL A 97 7.32 8.16 -1.52
N VAL A 98 6.65 9.26 -1.82
CA VAL A 98 7.25 10.42 -2.47
C VAL A 98 7.23 11.56 -1.47
N GLY A 99 8.41 11.98 -1.05
CA GLY A 99 8.59 13.14 -0.19
C GLY A 99 8.66 14.40 -1.04
N TRP A 100 7.80 15.38 -0.78
CA TRP A 100 7.78 16.65 -1.51
C TRP A 100 8.98 17.52 -1.11
N SER A 101 9.26 18.59 -1.86
CA SER A 101 10.41 19.48 -1.59
C SER A 101 10.27 20.35 -0.33
N ASP A 102 9.16 20.26 0.41
CA ASP A 102 8.86 21.04 1.61
C ASP A 102 9.57 20.54 2.89
N GLY A 103 10.40 19.51 2.75
CA GLY A 103 11.45 19.08 3.67
C GLY A 103 12.45 18.22 2.88
N LYS A 104 13.72 18.65 2.78
CA LYS A 104 14.77 17.92 2.02
C LYS A 104 15.58 17.03 2.96
N ASP A 105 16.14 15.95 2.42
CA ASP A 105 17.04 15.03 3.15
C ASP A 105 16.42 14.36 4.38
N ILE A 106 15.09 14.33 4.43
CA ILE A 106 14.33 13.62 5.45
C ILE A 106 14.00 12.24 4.87
N VAL A 107 14.77 11.25 5.31
CA VAL A 107 14.63 9.85 4.92
C VAL A 107 13.54 9.20 5.78
N PRO A 108 12.53 8.54 5.19
CA PRO A 108 11.55 7.80 5.94
C PRO A 108 12.22 6.56 6.56
N THR A 109 11.80 6.18 7.76
CA THR A 109 12.33 4.96 8.40
C THR A 109 11.33 3.82 8.28
N ILE A 110 11.73 2.62 8.68
CA ILE A 110 10.79 1.51 8.75
C ILE A 110 9.97 1.66 10.02
N ALA A 111 8.65 1.62 9.88
CA ALA A 111 7.78 1.70 11.03
C ALA A 111 8.00 0.50 11.96
N ALA A 112 8.24 0.81 13.23
CA ALA A 112 8.16 -0.18 14.32
C ALA A 112 6.73 -0.75 14.43
N GLY A 113 5.73 0.03 13.99
CA GLY A 113 4.35 -0.39 13.80
C GLY A 113 4.10 -0.99 12.41
N GLY A 114 3.38 -2.10 12.35
CA GLY A 114 3.17 -2.89 11.15
C GLY A 114 1.83 -2.67 10.46
N SER A 115 1.60 -3.47 9.42
CA SER A 115 0.25 -3.81 8.98
C SER A 115 -0.24 -5.04 9.74
N LEU A 116 -1.55 -5.29 9.75
CA LEU A 116 -2.08 -6.50 10.36
C LEU A 116 -1.62 -7.75 9.58
N GLY A 117 -1.00 -8.68 10.29
CA GLY A 117 -0.59 -9.97 9.77
C GLY A 117 -1.72 -11.00 9.84
N VAL A 118 -1.40 -12.18 10.36
CA VAL A 118 -2.36 -13.28 10.49
C VAL A 118 -3.29 -13.04 11.68
N ALA A 119 -4.59 -13.27 11.46
CA ALA A 119 -5.56 -13.37 12.54
C ALA A 119 -5.73 -14.84 12.95
N THR A 120 -5.57 -15.13 14.24
CA THR A 120 -5.71 -16.47 14.80
C THR A 120 -6.90 -16.51 15.74
N VAL A 121 -7.82 -17.44 15.52
CA VAL A 121 -8.97 -17.66 16.41
C VAL A 121 -8.48 -18.38 17.66
N THR A 122 -8.66 -17.76 18.83
CA THR A 122 -8.30 -18.32 20.13
C THR A 122 -9.45 -19.10 20.74
N ALA A 123 -10.70 -18.71 20.45
CA ALA A 123 -11.89 -19.50 20.75
C ALA A 123 -12.92 -19.28 19.65
N GLY A 124 -13.47 -20.36 19.09
CA GLY A 124 -14.49 -20.25 18.03
C GLY A 124 -15.89 -19.87 18.52
N GLY A 125 -16.09 -19.86 19.84
CA GLY A 125 -17.40 -19.66 20.46
C GLY A 125 -18.41 -20.74 20.10
N THR A 126 -19.71 -20.44 20.26
CA THR A 126 -20.81 -21.39 19.98
C THR A 126 -22.05 -20.68 19.47
N GLY A 127 -22.87 -21.38 18.68
CA GLY A 127 -24.20 -20.93 18.26
C GLY A 127 -24.20 -20.01 17.03
N TYR A 128 -23.08 -19.93 16.31
CA TYR A 128 -23.00 -19.10 15.11
C TYR A 128 -23.75 -19.74 13.94
N THR A 129 -24.87 -19.14 13.52
CA THR A 129 -25.66 -19.60 12.37
C THR A 129 -25.31 -18.85 11.09
N THR A 130 -24.74 -17.66 11.22
CA THR A 130 -24.18 -16.86 10.12
C THR A 130 -22.81 -16.32 10.53
N ALA A 131 -21.99 -15.92 9.54
CA ALA A 131 -20.69 -15.31 9.80
C ALA A 131 -20.84 -13.99 10.58
N PRO A 132 -20.19 -13.81 11.74
CA PRO A 132 -20.22 -12.56 12.48
C PRO A 132 -19.41 -11.48 11.76
N THR A 133 -19.76 -10.22 12.03
CA THR A 133 -18.94 -9.07 11.65
C THR A 133 -17.71 -8.99 12.55
N VAL A 134 -16.53 -8.77 11.96
CA VAL A 134 -15.26 -8.60 12.68
C VAL A 134 -14.93 -7.12 12.78
N ALA A 135 -14.88 -6.60 13.99
CA ALA A 135 -14.43 -5.25 14.29
C ALA A 135 -13.00 -5.28 14.84
N LEU A 136 -12.12 -4.46 14.26
CA LEU A 136 -10.73 -4.30 14.69
C LEU A 136 -10.61 -2.91 15.32
N THR A 137 -10.36 -2.84 16.63
CA THR A 137 -10.32 -1.58 17.38
C THR A 137 -9.01 -1.40 18.15
N GLY A 138 -8.55 -0.15 18.28
CA GLY A 138 -7.27 0.16 18.93
C GLY A 138 -6.06 -0.07 18.01
N GLY A 139 -4.88 -0.23 18.61
CA GLY A 139 -3.65 -0.51 17.87
C GLY A 139 -2.95 0.68 17.21
N GLY A 140 -3.54 1.87 17.27
CA GLY A 140 -2.94 3.12 16.74
C GLY A 140 -2.99 3.28 15.22
N GLY A 141 -3.35 2.24 14.46
CA GLY A 141 -3.45 2.25 13.01
C GLY A 141 -4.87 2.46 12.48
N SER A 142 -5.01 2.46 11.15
CA SER A 142 -6.31 2.61 10.48
C SER A 142 -6.43 1.79 9.19
N GLY A 143 -7.68 1.60 8.75
CA GLY A 143 -7.99 1.00 7.45
C GLY A 143 -7.97 -0.53 7.39
N ALA A 144 -7.73 -1.24 8.50
CA ALA A 144 -7.79 -2.69 8.47
C ALA A 144 -9.23 -3.23 8.46
N THR A 145 -9.46 -4.27 7.68
CA THR A 145 -10.72 -5.00 7.60
C THR A 145 -10.47 -6.51 7.64
N ALA A 146 -11.37 -7.25 8.27
CA ALA A 146 -11.30 -8.70 8.34
C ALA A 146 -12.70 -9.32 8.22
N THR A 147 -12.75 -10.58 7.80
CA THR A 147 -13.98 -11.38 7.72
C THR A 147 -13.82 -12.66 8.53
N ALA A 148 -14.91 -13.12 9.15
CA ALA A 148 -14.93 -14.38 9.88
C ALA A 148 -15.46 -15.52 9.00
N THR A 149 -14.91 -16.71 9.17
CA THR A 149 -15.43 -17.95 8.58
C THR A 149 -16.07 -18.80 9.67
N VAL A 150 -17.33 -19.21 9.45
CA VAL A 150 -18.08 -20.06 10.37
C VAL A 150 -18.31 -21.43 9.76
N SER A 151 -18.10 -22.48 10.54
CA SER A 151 -18.43 -23.85 10.17
C SER A 151 -18.85 -24.63 11.41
N GLY A 152 -19.89 -25.47 11.31
CA GLY A 152 -20.35 -26.29 12.43
C GLY A 152 -20.82 -25.51 13.67
N GLY A 153 -21.29 -24.27 13.50
CA GLY A 153 -21.78 -23.44 14.62
C GLY A 153 -20.70 -22.64 15.35
N VAL A 154 -19.45 -22.67 14.87
CA VAL A 154 -18.30 -21.99 15.49
C VAL A 154 -17.51 -21.17 14.47
N VAL A 155 -16.86 -20.09 14.93
CA VAL A 155 -15.89 -19.34 14.12
C VAL A 155 -14.63 -20.21 13.98
N THR A 156 -14.29 -20.55 12.73
CA THR A 156 -13.15 -21.44 12.39
C THR A 156 -11.96 -20.67 11.83
N GLY A 157 -12.16 -19.44 11.36
CA GLY A 157 -11.09 -18.61 10.83
C GLY A 157 -11.44 -17.13 10.83
N VAL A 158 -10.40 -16.30 10.79
CA VAL A 158 -10.50 -14.86 10.52
C VAL A 158 -9.52 -14.53 9.41
N THR A 159 -10.01 -13.97 8.31
CA THR A 159 -9.19 -13.56 7.17
C THR A 159 -9.09 -12.05 7.16
N VAL A 160 -7.89 -11.51 7.28
CA VAL A 160 -7.62 -10.07 7.13
C VAL A 160 -7.69 -9.73 5.64
N THR A 161 -8.72 -8.98 5.24
CA THR A 161 -8.96 -8.59 3.84
C THR A 161 -8.25 -7.29 3.47
N ASN A 162 -8.05 -6.40 4.43
CA ASN A 162 -7.17 -5.25 4.33
C ASN A 162 -6.32 -5.19 5.59
N LYS A 163 -4.99 -5.21 5.42
CA LYS A 163 -4.06 -5.18 6.55
C LYS A 163 -3.99 -3.81 7.24
N GLY A 164 -4.49 -2.75 6.58
CA GLY A 164 -4.39 -1.39 7.07
C GLY A 164 -2.93 -0.91 7.18
N ALA A 165 -2.74 0.23 7.84
CA ALA A 165 -1.42 0.87 8.00
C ALA A 165 -1.29 1.57 9.35
N GLY A 166 -0.04 1.76 9.79
CA GLY A 166 0.30 2.53 10.98
C GLY A 166 -0.04 1.88 12.33
N TYR A 167 -0.19 0.56 12.41
CA TYR A 167 -0.50 -0.10 13.69
C TYR A 167 0.73 -0.22 14.57
N THR A 168 0.80 0.59 15.63
CA THR A 168 1.88 0.58 16.63
C THR A 168 1.71 -0.51 17.70
N SER A 169 0.51 -1.08 17.81
CA SER A 169 0.20 -2.26 18.64
C SER A 169 -0.90 -3.10 17.98
N ALA A 170 -1.02 -4.39 18.35
CA ALA A 170 -2.06 -5.25 17.80
C ALA A 170 -3.45 -4.73 18.21
N PRO A 171 -4.41 -4.59 17.27
CA PRO A 171 -5.77 -4.19 17.61
C PRO A 171 -6.53 -5.33 18.30
N THR A 172 -7.54 -4.95 19.08
CA THR A 172 -8.49 -5.88 19.67
C THR A 172 -9.48 -6.35 18.59
N VAL A 173 -9.71 -7.67 18.53
CA VAL A 173 -10.71 -8.27 17.65
C VAL A 173 -12.02 -8.47 18.42
N ALA A 174 -13.10 -7.89 17.93
CA ALA A 174 -14.45 -8.11 18.45
C ALA A 174 -15.36 -8.71 17.38
N PHE A 175 -16.20 -9.65 17.77
CA PHE A 175 -17.20 -10.26 16.91
C PHE A 175 -18.59 -9.77 17.29
N THR A 176 -19.36 -9.30 16.31
CA THR A 176 -20.76 -8.88 16.50
C THR A 176 -21.68 -9.54 15.48
N GLY A 177 -22.92 -9.85 15.88
CA GLY A 177 -23.88 -10.58 15.04
C GLY A 177 -23.60 -12.08 14.97
N GLY A 178 -24.19 -12.76 13.97
CA GLY A 178 -24.02 -14.21 13.78
C GLY A 178 -24.84 -15.12 14.70
N ALA A 179 -25.64 -14.56 15.62
CA ALA A 179 -26.42 -15.24 16.67
C ALA A 179 -25.62 -16.04 17.72
N GLY A 180 -24.32 -16.27 17.49
CA GLY A 180 -23.43 -16.95 18.41
C GLY A 180 -22.77 -16.02 19.44
N THR A 181 -22.10 -16.64 20.42
CA THR A 181 -21.36 -15.94 21.47
C THR A 181 -20.02 -16.62 21.78
N GLY A 182 -19.09 -15.90 22.41
CA GLY A 182 -17.85 -16.46 22.95
C GLY A 182 -16.71 -16.62 21.96
N ALA A 183 -16.80 -16.10 20.74
CA ALA A 183 -15.67 -16.08 19.82
C ALA A 183 -14.60 -15.06 20.27
N THR A 184 -13.34 -15.46 20.24
CA THR A 184 -12.18 -14.61 20.50
C THR A 184 -11.09 -14.89 19.47
N ALA A 185 -10.35 -13.85 19.07
CA ALA A 185 -9.25 -13.96 18.15
C ALA A 185 -8.18 -12.91 18.46
N THR A 186 -6.95 -13.19 18.06
CA THR A 186 -5.82 -12.27 18.15
C THR A 186 -5.25 -12.03 16.76
N VAL A 187 -4.75 -10.81 16.51
CA VAL A 187 -4.08 -10.47 15.24
C VAL A 187 -2.62 -10.17 15.52
N SER A 188 -1.71 -10.78 14.76
CA SER A 188 -0.30 -10.44 14.82
C SER A 188 -0.04 -9.12 14.07
N LEU A 189 0.91 -8.31 14.54
CA LEU A 189 1.48 -7.24 13.72
C LEU A 189 2.62 -7.80 12.86
N THR A 190 2.64 -7.44 11.58
CA THR A 190 3.84 -7.61 10.77
C THR A 190 4.60 -6.29 10.76
N ALA A 191 5.50 -6.13 11.73
CA ALA A 191 6.45 -5.02 11.77
C ALA A 191 7.44 -5.16 10.60
N GLY A 192 7.90 -4.04 10.05
CA GLY A 192 8.85 -4.05 8.94
C GLY A 192 8.25 -3.88 7.54
N ASP A 193 6.91 -3.95 7.42
CA ASP A 193 6.21 -3.89 6.14
C ASP A 193 5.64 -2.49 5.82
N ASP A 194 5.95 -1.47 6.63
CA ASP A 194 5.43 -0.10 6.44
C ASP A 194 6.49 0.98 6.69
N PHE A 195 6.24 2.16 6.11
CA PHE A 195 7.07 3.34 6.35
C PHE A 195 6.62 4.08 7.61
N ASP A 196 7.58 4.51 8.43
CA ASP A 196 7.41 5.60 9.38
C ASP A 196 7.81 6.90 8.69
N LEU A 197 6.80 7.76 8.49
CA LEU A 197 6.89 8.97 7.70
C LEU A 197 6.99 10.19 8.63
N PRO A 198 8.14 10.87 8.67
CA PRO A 198 8.30 12.04 9.51
C PRO A 198 7.26 13.13 9.19
N PRO A 199 6.56 13.67 10.21
CA PRO A 199 5.47 14.65 10.00
C PRO A 199 5.95 15.99 9.44
N THR A 200 7.26 16.22 9.45
CA THR A 200 7.95 17.44 9.02
C THR A 200 8.02 17.61 7.50
N ARG A 201 7.51 16.64 6.73
CA ARG A 201 7.49 16.64 5.26
C ARG A 201 6.13 16.19 4.73
N THR A 202 5.73 16.70 3.57
CA THR A 202 4.54 16.19 2.87
C THR A 202 4.89 14.92 2.10
N TRP A 203 4.06 13.89 2.26
CA TRP A 203 4.27 12.57 1.66
C TRP A 203 3.11 12.18 0.74
N PHE A 204 3.44 11.51 -0.35
CA PHE A 204 2.48 10.79 -1.17
C PHE A 204 2.84 9.31 -1.15
N ALA A 205 1.98 8.49 -0.55
CA ALA A 205 2.18 7.06 -0.40
C ALA A 205 1.25 6.28 -1.33
N PHE A 206 1.77 5.24 -1.97
CA PHE A 206 1.00 4.31 -2.78
C PHE A 206 1.65 2.93 -2.79
N GLN A 207 0.93 1.93 -3.27
CA GLN A 207 1.46 0.58 -3.46
C GLN A 207 1.49 0.27 -4.95
N GLY A 208 2.45 -0.54 -5.37
CA GLY A 208 2.57 -0.95 -6.77
C GLY A 208 3.81 -1.79 -7.02
N TYR A 209 3.82 -2.49 -8.15
CA TYR A 209 4.98 -3.23 -8.64
C TYR A 209 5.59 -2.53 -9.84
N VAL A 210 6.89 -2.71 -10.04
CA VAL A 210 7.59 -2.21 -11.23
C VAL A 210 7.16 -3.09 -12.40
N ALA A 211 6.48 -2.52 -13.39
CA ALA A 211 5.96 -3.25 -14.53
C ALA A 211 7.01 -3.40 -15.64
N ASP A 212 7.79 -2.35 -15.86
CA ASP A 212 8.79 -2.30 -16.92
C ASP A 212 9.89 -1.29 -16.58
N PHE A 213 11.11 -1.60 -17.01
CA PHE A 213 12.30 -0.77 -16.89
C PHE A 213 13.00 -0.68 -18.26
N PRO A 214 12.47 0.11 -19.20
CA PRO A 214 13.05 0.22 -20.54
C PRO A 214 14.29 1.13 -20.53
N PHE A 215 15.27 0.81 -21.38
CA PHE A 215 16.42 1.68 -21.64
C PHE A 215 16.31 2.37 -22.99
N THR A 216 16.54 3.68 -23.01
CA THR A 216 16.60 4.46 -24.24
C THR A 216 18.00 5.01 -24.47
N PHE A 217 18.54 4.76 -25.66
CA PHE A 217 19.86 5.22 -26.09
C PHE A 217 19.69 6.20 -27.25
N ALA A 218 20.20 7.42 -27.11
CA ALA A 218 20.14 8.45 -28.14
C ALA A 218 21.52 9.10 -28.34
N GLN A 219 21.77 9.62 -29.55
CA GLN A 219 23.04 10.29 -29.85
C GLN A 219 23.21 11.55 -29.00
N ASN A 220 24.40 11.74 -28.42
CA ASN A 220 24.75 12.87 -27.55
C ASN A 220 23.83 13.03 -26.32
N ALA A 221 23.26 11.92 -25.81
CA ALA A 221 22.42 11.90 -24.62
C ALA A 221 22.91 10.86 -23.61
N VAL A 222 22.51 11.02 -22.35
CA VAL A 222 22.65 9.99 -21.32
C VAL A 222 21.62 8.88 -21.55
N VAL A 223 21.87 7.70 -20.99
CA VAL A 223 20.90 6.60 -21.03
C VAL A 223 19.72 6.98 -20.15
N ALA A 224 18.54 7.14 -20.76
CA ALA A 224 17.32 7.49 -20.04
C ALA A 224 16.47 6.24 -19.84
N SER A 225 15.75 6.19 -18.72
CA SER A 225 14.74 5.17 -18.45
C SER A 225 13.46 5.84 -17.94
N THR A 226 12.33 5.37 -18.46
CA THR A 226 10.99 5.71 -17.95
C THR A 226 10.41 4.46 -17.34
N VAL A 227 10.62 4.30 -16.04
CA VAL A 227 10.15 3.16 -15.26
C VAL A 227 8.63 3.26 -15.12
N SER A 228 7.93 2.20 -15.49
CA SER A 228 6.48 2.11 -15.28
C SER A 228 6.18 1.32 -14.01
N ILE A 229 5.29 1.85 -13.18
CA ILE A 229 4.88 1.23 -11.91
C ILE A 229 3.37 1.03 -11.97
N GLN A 230 2.91 -0.22 -12.01
CA GLN A 230 1.48 -0.51 -11.88
C GLN A 230 1.09 -0.30 -10.43
N ARG A 231 0.21 0.66 -10.18
CA ARG A 231 -0.30 0.89 -8.84
C ARG A 231 -1.31 -0.19 -8.47
N SER A 232 -1.35 -0.54 -7.20
CA SER A 232 -2.34 -1.43 -6.62
C SER A 232 -2.95 -0.76 -5.39
N GLY A 233 -4.27 -0.86 -5.24
CA GLY A 233 -4.99 -0.25 -4.14
C GLY A 233 -5.05 1.28 -4.19
N GLY A 234 -5.19 1.90 -3.01
CA GLY A 234 -5.32 3.35 -2.85
C GLY A 234 -3.98 4.09 -2.83
N SER A 235 -4.06 5.42 -2.94
CA SER A 235 -2.96 6.32 -2.56
C SER A 235 -3.39 7.21 -1.41
N ALA A 236 -2.44 7.55 -0.54
CA ALA A 236 -2.62 8.50 0.53
C ALA A 236 -1.75 9.74 0.28
N TRP A 237 -2.36 10.92 0.33
CA TRP A 237 -1.64 12.18 0.40
C TRP A 237 -1.63 12.65 1.84
N ILE A 238 -0.44 12.65 2.45
CA ILE A 238 -0.22 12.93 3.86
C ILE A 238 0.43 14.31 3.93
N ARG A 239 -0.31 15.27 4.46
CA ARG A 239 0.15 16.64 4.60
C ARG A 239 1.20 16.73 5.71
N LYS A 240 2.24 17.52 5.49
CA LYS A 240 3.11 18.03 6.56
C LYS A 240 2.27 18.62 7.70
N VAL A 241 2.51 18.16 8.92
CA VAL A 241 2.02 18.83 10.13
C VAL A 241 3.20 19.58 10.73
N SER A 242 3.08 20.91 10.83
CA SER A 242 4.05 21.66 11.63
C SER A 242 3.91 21.22 13.09
N PRO A 243 5.01 21.10 13.85
CA PRO A 243 4.92 21.04 15.30
C PRO A 243 4.21 22.28 15.86
#